data_AF-A0A672LAL5-F1
#
_entry.id   AF-A0A672LAL5-F1
#
_cell.length_a   1.000
_cell.length_b   1.000
_cell.length_c   1.000
_cell.angle_alpha   90.00
_cell.angle_beta   90.00
_cell.angle_gamma   90.00
#
_symmetry.space_group_name_H-M   'P 1'
#
loop_
_entity.id
_entity.type
_entity.pdbx_description
1 polymer ?
#
loop_
_entity_poly.entity_id
_entity_poly.type
_entity_poly.pdbx_seq_one_letter_code
_entity_poly.pdbx_strand_id
1 'polypeptide(L)'
;MRRLYLVGFPLLECRTPWFDRDDPSGLGDNEKLSLLLIRYPLQVCTQPIAIEVTTVSGSPWSFFWGLNFFFSVLYSLACVTRWFDSDNPETNGGDSELLTFLLNKYPGEICPNPLGIEAQTISNHVLCVFCRYNPTTGFSCLNANQGGGVCADYKVRFTCPEDWCSSECMTPWFDRDDPSGLGDNEKLSLLLIRYPLQVCTQPIAIEVTTVSGSPVLPPGNNFVVYNPVFGFACVNAGQTGGGLCADYKVRFSCPAKFCASE
;
A
#
# COMPACT_ATOMS: atom_id res chain seq x y z
N MET A 1 -2.54 16.15 -34.17
CA MET A 1 -1.72 16.45 -32.98
C MET A 1 -1.82 15.25 -32.04
N ARG A 2 -0.74 14.45 -31.93
CA ARG A 2 -0.70 13.27 -31.06
C ARG A 2 -0.30 13.72 -29.66
N ARG A 3 -1.16 13.51 -28.65
CA ARG A 3 -0.76 13.58 -27.23
C ARG A 3 -0.01 12.30 -26.90
N LEU A 4 1.27 12.44 -26.57
CA LEU A 4 2.06 11.42 -25.89
C LEU A 4 1.60 11.37 -24.42
N TYR A 5 1.16 10.21 -23.95
CA TYR A 5 1.02 9.95 -22.52
C TYR A 5 2.27 9.17 -22.08
N LEU A 6 2.97 9.72 -21.09
CA LEU A 6 4.19 9.18 -20.51
C LEU A 6 3.87 7.94 -19.65
N VAL A 7 4.73 6.94 -19.79
CA VAL A 7 4.73 5.64 -19.11
C VAL A 7 5.06 5.83 -17.63
N GLY A 8 4.26 5.24 -16.73
CA GLY A 8 4.62 5.17 -15.31
C GLY A 8 3.49 4.89 -14.32
N PHE A 9 2.80 3.73 -14.41
CA PHE A 9 2.06 3.10 -13.31
C PHE A 9 1.85 1.60 -13.65
N PRO A 10 2.12 0.63 -12.75
CA PRO A 10 1.80 -0.77 -13.00
C PRO A 10 0.33 -1.15 -12.79
N LEU A 11 -0.55 -0.21 -12.43
CA LEU A 11 -1.99 -0.42 -12.23
C LEU A 11 -2.87 0.26 -13.30
N LEU A 12 -2.30 0.62 -14.46
CA LEU A 12 -3.07 1.28 -15.51
C LEU A 12 -4.03 0.34 -16.27
N GLU A 13 -3.92 -0.98 -16.09
CA GLU A 13 -4.63 -1.97 -16.92
C GLU A 13 -5.95 -2.51 -16.32
N CYS A 14 -6.34 -2.08 -15.12
CA CYS A 14 -7.64 -2.47 -14.51
C CYS A 14 -8.36 -1.28 -13.87
N ARG A 15 -8.34 -0.11 -14.54
CA ARG A 15 -9.17 1.03 -14.15
C ARG A 15 -10.44 1.05 -14.98
N THR A 16 -11.56 1.29 -14.30
CA THR A 16 -12.77 1.73 -15.01
C THR A 16 -12.52 3.12 -15.60
N PRO A 17 -13.31 3.58 -16.57
CA PRO A 17 -13.40 4.99 -16.89
C PRO A 17 -13.77 5.82 -15.65
N TRP A 18 -13.48 7.13 -15.69
CA TRP A 18 -14.04 8.07 -14.71
C TRP A 18 -15.56 8.11 -14.85
N PHE A 19 -16.26 8.03 -13.73
CA PHE A 19 -17.72 8.18 -13.68
C PHE A 19 -18.05 9.48 -12.96
N ASP A 20 -18.87 10.29 -13.61
CA ASP A 20 -19.41 11.56 -13.11
C ASP A 20 -20.91 11.50 -13.41
N ARG A 21 -21.71 11.22 -12.37
CA ARG A 21 -23.12 10.90 -12.55
C ARG A 21 -24.03 12.10 -12.29
N ASP A 22 -23.63 12.99 -11.39
CA ASP A 22 -24.42 14.14 -10.99
C ASP A 22 -23.55 15.37 -10.71
N ASP A 23 -23.85 16.48 -11.38
CA ASP A 23 -23.26 17.77 -11.01
C ASP A 23 -23.68 18.15 -9.57
N PRO A 24 -22.78 18.72 -8.76
CA PRO A 24 -23.08 19.03 -7.36
C PRO A 24 -24.23 20.04 -7.24
N SER A 25 -25.39 19.58 -6.74
CA SER A 25 -26.58 20.41 -6.49
C SER A 25 -26.74 20.71 -5.00
N GLY A 26 -25.89 21.59 -4.46
CA GLY A 26 -26.01 22.15 -3.10
C GLY A 26 -25.80 21.17 -1.93
N LEU A 27 -25.88 19.86 -2.15
CA LEU A 27 -25.66 18.78 -1.16
C LEU A 27 -24.39 17.95 -1.41
N GLY A 28 -23.61 18.31 -2.44
CA GLY A 28 -22.39 17.60 -2.86
C GLY A 28 -22.60 16.70 -4.08
N ASP A 29 -21.50 16.11 -4.54
CA ASP A 29 -21.41 15.17 -5.67
C ASP A 29 -21.22 13.73 -5.12
N ASN A 30 -21.89 12.71 -5.68
CA ASN A 30 -21.82 11.33 -5.13
C ASN A 30 -22.00 10.17 -6.15
N GLU A 31 -20.93 9.41 -6.34
CA GLU A 31 -20.93 8.18 -7.15
C GLU A 31 -21.20 6.91 -6.32
N LYS A 32 -22.46 6.66 -5.96
CA LYS A 32 -22.82 5.39 -5.31
C LYS A 32 -22.59 4.18 -6.23
N LEU A 33 -21.81 3.21 -5.77
CA LEU A 33 -21.52 1.95 -6.48
C LEU A 33 -22.78 1.22 -6.94
N SER A 34 -23.81 1.14 -6.10
CA SER A 34 -25.08 0.47 -6.45
C SER A 34 -25.75 1.09 -7.68
N LEU A 35 -25.67 2.42 -7.82
CA LEU A 35 -26.24 3.15 -8.96
C LEU A 35 -25.33 3.07 -10.19
N LEU A 36 -24.01 3.04 -10.00
CA LEU A 36 -23.06 2.80 -11.08
C LEU A 36 -23.19 1.40 -11.68
N LEU A 37 -23.43 0.37 -10.87
CA LEU A 37 -23.69 -1.00 -11.34
C LEU A 37 -25.00 -1.11 -12.13
N ILE A 38 -26.02 -0.29 -11.82
CA ILE A 38 -27.26 -0.24 -12.59
C ILE A 38 -27.03 0.44 -13.95
N ARG A 39 -26.26 1.54 -13.98
CA ARG A 39 -26.07 2.36 -15.18
C ARG A 39 -24.97 1.82 -16.11
N TYR A 40 -23.93 1.21 -15.56
CA TYR A 40 -22.74 0.70 -16.25
C TYR A 40 -22.39 -0.74 -15.83
N PRO A 41 -23.32 -1.71 -15.96
CA PRO A 41 -23.20 -3.07 -15.40
C PRO A 41 -22.01 -3.90 -15.92
N LEU A 42 -21.40 -3.49 -17.04
CA LEU A 42 -20.26 -4.18 -17.67
C LEU A 42 -18.96 -3.38 -17.61
N GLN A 43 -18.99 -2.18 -17.04
CA GLN A 43 -17.82 -1.29 -16.94
C GLN A 43 -17.41 -1.06 -15.48
N VAL A 44 -18.21 -1.52 -14.53
CA VAL A 44 -18.01 -1.33 -13.09
C VAL A 44 -17.97 -2.70 -12.42
N CYS A 45 -16.89 -2.97 -11.71
CA CYS A 45 -16.77 -4.22 -10.95
C CYS A 45 -17.79 -4.23 -9.80
N THR A 46 -18.42 -5.39 -9.55
CA THR A 46 -19.40 -5.56 -8.46
C THR A 46 -18.78 -5.41 -7.07
N GLN A 47 -17.46 -5.53 -6.97
CA GLN A 47 -16.68 -5.36 -5.74
C GLN A 47 -15.37 -4.61 -6.08
N PRO A 48 -15.39 -3.26 -6.16
CA PRO A 48 -14.19 -2.49 -6.38
C PRO A 48 -13.27 -2.58 -5.15
N ILE A 49 -11.97 -2.76 -5.39
CA ILE A 49 -10.95 -2.93 -4.34
C ILE A 49 -10.30 -1.61 -3.90
N ALA A 50 -10.49 -0.55 -4.68
CA ALA A 50 -10.02 0.80 -4.41
C ALA A 50 -10.91 1.79 -5.16
N ILE A 51 -10.97 3.03 -4.66
CA ILE A 51 -11.68 4.13 -5.31
C ILE A 51 -10.69 5.29 -5.44
N GLU A 52 -10.64 5.91 -6.60
CA GLU A 52 -9.93 7.16 -6.86
C GLU A 52 -10.96 8.25 -7.15
N VAL A 53 -10.76 9.44 -6.61
CA VAL A 53 -11.67 10.58 -6.77
C VAL A 53 -10.89 11.79 -7.25
N THR A 54 -11.40 12.45 -8.30
CA THR A 54 -10.82 13.68 -8.85
C THR A 54 -11.93 14.65 -9.25
N THR A 55 -11.59 15.94 -9.36
CA THR A 55 -12.51 16.95 -9.92
C THR A 55 -12.55 16.86 -11.43
N VAL A 56 -13.64 17.33 -12.07
CA VAL A 56 -13.75 17.41 -13.54
C VAL A 56 -12.63 18.24 -14.19
N SER A 57 -12.01 19.16 -13.42
CA SER A 57 -10.84 19.95 -13.83
C SER A 57 -9.49 19.20 -13.68
N GLY A 58 -9.50 17.96 -13.20
CA GLY A 58 -8.32 17.12 -13.04
C GLY A 58 -7.41 17.51 -11.86
N SER A 59 -7.92 18.27 -10.90
CA SER A 59 -7.17 18.65 -9.70
C SER A 59 -7.27 17.55 -8.63
N PRO A 60 -6.14 16.96 -8.20
CA PRO A 60 -6.10 16.10 -7.02
C PRO A 60 -6.50 16.90 -5.78
N TRP A 61 -7.13 16.25 -4.80
CA TRP A 61 -7.74 16.84 -3.61
C TRP A 61 -6.78 17.51 -2.61
N SER A 62 -5.58 17.93 -3.00
CA SER A 62 -4.61 18.58 -2.11
C SER A 62 -4.88 20.07 -1.82
N PHE A 63 -5.99 20.68 -2.28
CA PHE A 63 -6.14 22.15 -2.23
C PHE A 63 -7.55 22.71 -1.94
N PHE A 64 -8.31 22.20 -0.96
CA PHE A 64 -9.48 22.94 -0.47
C PHE A 64 -9.55 23.01 1.06
N TRP A 65 -9.19 24.17 1.59
CA TRP A 65 -9.43 24.54 2.99
C TRP A 65 -10.91 24.85 3.18
N GLY A 66 -11.57 24.04 4.01
CA GLY A 66 -12.87 24.37 4.58
C GLY A 66 -14.05 23.66 3.92
N LEU A 67 -14.35 22.45 4.40
CA LEU A 67 -15.71 21.92 4.61
C LEU A 67 -15.58 20.60 5.39
N ASN A 68 -16.06 20.58 6.63
CA ASN A 68 -16.19 19.39 7.46
C ASN A 68 -17.18 18.41 6.80
N PHE A 69 -16.68 17.43 6.04
CA PHE A 69 -17.44 16.27 5.62
C PHE A 69 -16.91 15.02 6.36
N PHE A 70 -17.85 14.23 6.88
CA PHE A 70 -17.72 13.12 7.83
C PHE A 70 -16.92 11.89 7.32
N PHE A 71 -15.65 12.07 6.94
CA PHE A 71 -14.69 10.98 6.72
C PHE A 71 -13.32 11.25 7.35
N SER A 72 -13.31 11.92 8.51
CA SER A 72 -12.09 12.40 9.18
C SER A 72 -11.49 11.45 10.23
N VAL A 73 -11.83 10.14 10.26
CA VAL A 73 -11.36 9.24 11.36
C VAL A 73 -10.72 7.91 10.91
N LEU A 74 -10.68 7.54 9.62
CA LEU A 74 -10.26 6.17 9.23
C LEU A 74 -9.02 6.07 8.30
N TYR A 75 -8.31 7.18 8.08
CA TYR A 75 -7.00 7.18 7.39
C TYR A 75 -5.85 7.56 8.34
N SER A 76 -6.02 7.20 9.62
CA SER A 76 -5.01 7.34 10.65
C SER A 76 -3.96 6.23 10.49
N LEU A 77 -2.71 6.62 10.23
CA LEU A 77 -1.48 5.88 10.58
C LEU A 77 -1.49 4.35 10.37
N ALA A 78 -1.97 3.86 9.23
CA ALA A 78 -1.95 2.43 8.94
C ALA A 78 -0.50 1.94 8.70
N CYS A 79 -0.06 0.91 9.43
CA CYS A 79 1.24 0.27 9.19
C CYS A 79 1.13 -0.79 8.09
N VAL A 80 2.26 -1.06 7.43
CA VAL A 80 2.36 -2.17 6.47
C VAL A 80 3.25 -3.26 7.02
N THR A 81 2.84 -4.51 6.79
CA THR A 81 3.64 -5.67 7.12
C THR A 81 4.83 -5.83 6.17
N ARG A 82 5.74 -6.75 6.49
CA ARG A 82 6.68 -7.29 5.49
C ARG A 82 5.96 -7.98 4.33
N TRP A 83 6.71 -8.33 3.30
CA TRP A 83 6.25 -9.22 2.23
C TRP A 83 6.24 -10.68 2.71
N PHE A 84 5.23 -11.42 2.26
CA PHE A 84 4.99 -12.84 2.50
C PHE A 84 4.83 -13.56 1.17
N ASP A 85 5.42 -14.74 1.10
CA ASP A 85 5.51 -15.60 -0.07
C ASP A 85 5.48 -17.03 0.49
N SER A 86 4.50 -17.81 0.05
CA SER A 86 4.07 -19.01 0.73
C SER A 86 4.02 -20.25 -0.15
N ASP A 87 3.75 -20.09 -1.43
CA ASP A 87 3.80 -21.11 -2.47
C ASP A 87 4.48 -20.59 -3.73
N ASN A 88 4.59 -21.44 -4.76
CA ASN A 88 5.22 -21.10 -6.03
C ASN A 88 4.29 -21.51 -7.17
N PRO A 89 4.35 -20.85 -8.34
CA PRO A 89 3.43 -21.08 -9.46
C PRO A 89 3.50 -22.48 -10.08
N GLU A 90 4.61 -23.20 -9.87
CA GLU A 90 4.83 -24.57 -10.32
C GLU A 90 4.12 -25.61 -9.45
N THR A 91 3.67 -25.21 -8.26
CA THR A 91 3.01 -26.08 -7.29
C THR A 91 1.49 -25.89 -7.33
N ASN A 92 0.73 -26.94 -7.04
CA ASN A 92 -0.73 -26.88 -6.85
C ASN A 92 -1.57 -26.19 -7.93
N GLY A 93 -1.02 -26.01 -9.14
CA GLY A 93 -1.73 -25.43 -10.28
C GLY A 93 -1.84 -23.90 -10.27
N GLY A 94 -1.00 -23.19 -9.50
CA GLY A 94 -0.98 -21.74 -9.45
C GLY A 94 -0.14 -21.21 -8.28
N ASP A 95 -0.36 -19.94 -7.94
CA ASP A 95 0.36 -19.21 -6.90
C ASP A 95 -0.64 -18.49 -5.98
N SER A 96 -0.63 -18.75 -4.68
CA SER A 96 -1.72 -18.49 -3.74
C SER A 96 -1.25 -18.07 -2.33
N GLU A 97 -1.20 -16.76 -2.15
CA GLU A 97 -0.99 -16.09 -0.87
C GLU A 97 -2.29 -15.89 -0.07
N LEU A 98 -2.91 -17.00 0.36
CA LEU A 98 -4.17 -16.97 1.12
C LEU A 98 -3.97 -16.49 2.56
N LEU A 99 -4.76 -15.51 3.01
CA LEU A 99 -4.62 -14.92 4.35
C LEU A 99 -4.73 -15.98 5.45
N THR A 100 -5.67 -16.92 5.34
CA THR A 100 -5.87 -17.98 6.34
C THR A 100 -4.64 -18.89 6.47
N PHE A 101 -3.93 -19.14 5.37
CA PHE A 101 -2.71 -19.94 5.39
C PHE A 101 -1.56 -19.14 6.00
N LEU A 102 -1.42 -17.88 5.58
CA LEU A 102 -0.38 -16.97 6.07
C LEU A 102 -0.49 -16.70 7.57
N LEU A 103 -1.70 -16.50 8.10
CA LEU A 103 -1.92 -16.32 9.55
C LEU A 103 -1.47 -17.55 10.38
N ASN A 104 -1.64 -18.76 9.82
CA ASN A 104 -1.18 -19.99 10.47
C ASN A 104 0.33 -20.18 10.34
N LYS A 105 0.91 -19.83 9.18
CA LYS A 105 2.34 -19.97 8.89
C LYS A 105 3.19 -18.94 9.64
N TYR A 106 2.67 -17.73 9.84
CA TYR A 106 3.35 -16.58 10.44
C TYR A 106 2.52 -15.97 11.59
N PRO A 107 2.36 -16.70 12.72
CA PRO A 107 1.50 -16.27 13.81
C PRO A 107 2.00 -14.96 14.42
N GLY A 108 1.11 -13.96 14.48
CA GLY A 108 1.41 -12.64 15.07
C GLY A 108 2.16 -11.68 14.14
N GLU A 109 2.44 -12.06 12.90
CA GLU A 109 3.12 -11.18 11.94
C GLU A 109 2.16 -10.44 10.98
N ILE A 110 0.89 -10.86 10.96
CA ILE A 110 -0.17 -10.27 10.13
C ILE A 110 -1.39 -10.03 11.02
N CYS A 111 -2.04 -8.88 10.86
CA CYS A 111 -3.29 -8.60 11.56
C CYS A 111 -4.41 -9.55 11.12
N PRO A 112 -5.29 -10.01 12.03
CA PRO A 112 -6.39 -10.91 11.67
C PRO A 112 -7.39 -10.33 10.66
N ASN A 113 -7.55 -9.01 10.66
CA ASN A 113 -8.47 -8.26 9.80
C ASN A 113 -7.71 -7.13 9.09
N PRO A 114 -6.99 -7.41 8.00
CA PRO A 114 -6.26 -6.39 7.25
C PRO A 114 -7.20 -5.43 6.51
N LEU A 115 -6.79 -4.17 6.41
CA LEU A 115 -7.51 -3.11 5.70
C LEU A 115 -7.21 -3.11 4.20
N GLY A 116 -6.03 -3.58 3.82
CA GLY A 116 -5.55 -3.58 2.44
C GLY A 116 -4.56 -4.71 2.19
N ILE A 117 -4.36 -5.03 0.91
CA ILE A 117 -3.37 -6.00 0.43
C ILE A 117 -2.66 -5.39 -0.77
N GLU A 118 -1.35 -5.64 -0.86
CA GLU A 118 -0.51 -5.38 -2.03
C GLU A 118 0.08 -6.70 -2.51
N ALA A 119 0.15 -6.91 -3.83
CA ALA A 119 0.80 -8.07 -4.43
C ALA A 119 1.86 -7.63 -5.44
N GLN A 120 3.01 -8.29 -5.45
CA GLN A 120 4.10 -8.05 -6.39
C GLN A 120 4.66 -9.38 -6.87
N THR A 121 5.06 -9.44 -8.14
CA THR A 121 5.84 -10.59 -8.61
C THR A 121 7.31 -10.44 -8.25
N ILE A 122 8.04 -11.56 -8.14
CA ILE A 122 9.49 -11.52 -7.95
C ILE A 122 10.20 -10.80 -9.12
N SER A 123 9.61 -10.83 -10.32
CA SER A 123 10.12 -10.16 -11.53
C SER A 123 9.58 -8.73 -11.74
N ASN A 124 8.89 -8.16 -10.75
CA ASN A 124 8.27 -6.81 -10.78
C ASN A 124 7.32 -6.56 -11.98
N HIS A 125 6.81 -7.61 -12.63
CA HIS A 125 5.79 -7.52 -13.68
C HIS A 125 4.41 -7.84 -13.12
N VAL A 126 3.45 -6.94 -13.33
CA VAL A 126 2.10 -7.05 -12.78
C VAL A 126 1.16 -7.51 -13.89
N LEU A 127 1.18 -8.80 -14.22
CA LEU A 127 0.29 -9.35 -15.24
C LEU A 127 -0.46 -10.55 -14.67
N CYS A 128 -1.53 -10.28 -13.94
CA CYS A 128 -2.56 -11.27 -13.66
C CYS A 128 -3.90 -10.83 -14.23
N VAL A 129 -4.41 -11.59 -15.19
CA VAL A 129 -5.71 -11.30 -15.84
C VAL A 129 -6.86 -11.77 -14.95
N PHE A 130 -6.69 -12.92 -14.28
CA PHE A 130 -7.70 -13.52 -13.41
C PHE A 130 -7.08 -13.93 -12.07
N CYS A 131 -7.07 -12.99 -11.12
CA CYS A 131 -6.60 -13.22 -9.75
C CYS A 131 -7.71 -12.95 -8.73
N ARG A 132 -7.69 -13.70 -7.62
CA ARG A 132 -8.29 -13.20 -6.38
C ARG A 132 -7.32 -12.20 -5.77
N TYR A 133 -7.85 -11.05 -5.37
CA TYR A 133 -7.11 -9.98 -4.73
C TYR A 133 -8.03 -9.30 -3.73
N ASN A 134 -8.00 -9.75 -2.48
CA ASN A 134 -8.89 -9.22 -1.45
C ASN A 134 -8.20 -9.34 -0.09
N PRO A 135 -8.13 -8.27 0.72
CA PRO A 135 -7.41 -8.30 1.98
C PRO A 135 -7.91 -9.37 2.96
N THR A 136 -9.21 -9.65 2.98
CA THR A 136 -9.82 -10.64 3.90
C THR A 136 -9.61 -12.10 3.48
N THR A 137 -9.32 -12.37 2.21
CA THR A 137 -9.09 -13.74 1.71
C THR A 137 -7.64 -14.00 1.30
N GLY A 138 -6.89 -12.95 0.98
CA GLY A 138 -5.55 -13.02 0.39
C GLY A 138 -5.56 -12.87 -1.13
N PHE A 139 -4.46 -13.31 -1.74
CA PHE A 139 -4.23 -13.29 -3.18
C PHE A 139 -4.18 -14.71 -3.73
N SER A 140 -4.66 -14.92 -4.96
CA SER A 140 -4.43 -16.18 -5.66
C SER A 140 -4.52 -16.03 -7.17
N CYS A 141 -3.51 -16.53 -7.87
CA CYS A 141 -3.49 -16.79 -9.30
C CYS A 141 -3.62 -18.30 -9.55
N LEU A 142 -4.51 -18.71 -10.46
CA LEU A 142 -4.64 -20.11 -10.86
C LEU A 142 -4.28 -20.27 -12.34
N ASN A 143 -3.37 -21.21 -12.65
CA ASN A 143 -2.91 -21.50 -14.02
C ASN A 143 -4.08 -21.85 -14.94
N ALA A 144 -5.07 -22.59 -14.41
CA ALA A 144 -6.29 -22.96 -15.14
C ALA A 144 -7.08 -21.76 -15.69
N ASN A 145 -6.95 -20.59 -15.06
CA ASN A 145 -7.68 -19.38 -15.44
C ASN A 145 -6.88 -18.47 -16.40
N GLN A 146 -5.60 -18.74 -16.66
CA GLN A 146 -4.74 -17.83 -17.44
C GLN A 146 -4.78 -18.08 -18.96
N GLY A 147 -5.78 -18.77 -19.49
CA GLY A 147 -5.96 -18.96 -20.94
C GLY A 147 -4.77 -19.64 -21.64
N GLY A 148 -4.01 -20.48 -20.92
CA GLY A 148 -2.80 -21.16 -21.41
C GLY A 148 -1.48 -20.59 -20.86
N GLY A 149 -1.52 -19.52 -20.06
CA GLY A 149 -0.39 -19.00 -19.31
C GLY A 149 -0.13 -19.73 -17.98
N VAL A 150 1.07 -19.55 -17.43
CA VAL A 150 1.40 -19.93 -16.05
C VAL A 150 1.39 -18.65 -15.21
N CYS A 151 0.90 -18.76 -13.99
CA CYS A 151 0.98 -17.70 -13.00
C CYS A 151 2.44 -17.28 -12.80
N ALA A 152 2.64 -15.98 -12.60
CA ALA A 152 3.90 -15.53 -12.03
C ALA A 152 3.98 -15.92 -10.55
N ASP A 153 5.17 -15.78 -10.00
CA ASP A 153 5.48 -15.99 -8.58
C ASP A 153 5.22 -14.69 -7.81
N TYR A 154 4.21 -14.68 -6.94
CA TYR A 154 3.73 -13.50 -6.23
C TYR A 154 4.02 -13.57 -4.73
N LYS A 155 4.38 -12.40 -4.20
CA LYS A 155 4.40 -12.13 -2.77
C LYS A 155 3.39 -11.05 -2.43
N VAL A 156 2.84 -11.10 -1.21
CA VAL A 156 1.87 -10.13 -0.69
C VAL A 156 2.33 -9.43 0.56
N ARG A 157 1.79 -8.24 0.83
CA ARG A 157 1.85 -7.60 2.15
C ARG A 157 0.50 -6.98 2.47
N PHE A 158 0.27 -6.70 3.75
CA PHE A 158 -1.00 -6.20 4.24
C PHE A 158 -0.84 -4.84 4.89
N THR A 159 -1.88 -4.03 4.72
CA THR A 159 -2.09 -2.81 5.51
C THR A 159 -2.93 -3.18 6.72
N CYS A 160 -2.43 -2.89 7.91
CA CYS A 160 -3.09 -3.26 9.17
C CYS A 160 -3.71 -2.06 9.88
N PRO A 161 -4.77 -2.28 10.68
CA PRO A 161 -5.32 -1.27 11.59
C PRO A 161 -4.26 -0.71 12.55
N GLU A 162 -4.34 0.58 12.86
CA GLU A 162 -3.38 1.29 13.72
C GLU A 162 -3.28 0.67 15.13
N ASP A 163 -4.38 0.17 15.68
CA ASP A 163 -4.42 -0.47 17.00
C ASP A 163 -3.62 -1.78 17.05
N TRP A 164 -3.57 -2.51 15.93
CA TRP A 164 -2.70 -3.66 15.78
C TRP A 164 -1.22 -3.26 15.70
N CYS A 165 -0.93 -2.20 14.95
CA CYS A 165 0.41 -1.64 14.81
C CYS A 165 0.91 -1.07 16.14
N SER A 166 0.02 -0.46 16.92
CA SER A 166 0.23 0.08 18.27
C SER A 166 0.38 -0.99 19.34
N SER A 167 0.98 -2.13 18.97
CA SER A 167 1.39 -3.18 19.89
C SER A 167 2.26 -2.62 21.02
N GLU A 168 2.34 -3.35 22.13
CA GLU A 168 3.19 -2.97 23.27
C GLU A 168 4.69 -2.85 22.90
N CYS A 169 5.11 -3.35 21.73
CA CYS A 169 6.52 -3.38 21.31
C CYS A 169 6.80 -2.54 20.07
N MET A 170 6.71 -1.22 20.25
CA MET A 170 7.00 -0.22 19.22
C MET A 170 8.30 0.51 19.50
N THR A 171 9.09 0.75 18.46
CA THR A 171 10.26 1.61 18.58
C THR A 171 9.87 3.09 18.71
N PRO A 172 10.77 3.96 19.19
CA PRO A 172 10.67 5.40 18.95
C PRO A 172 10.60 5.72 17.44
N TRP A 173 10.23 6.96 17.12
CA TRP A 173 10.38 7.50 15.77
C TRP A 173 11.86 7.80 15.48
N PHE A 174 12.32 7.37 14.32
CA PHE A 174 13.65 7.61 13.79
C PHE A 174 13.59 8.52 12.57
N ASP A 175 14.47 9.50 12.57
CA ASP A 175 14.67 10.52 11.55
C ASP A 175 16.18 10.71 11.47
N ARG A 176 16.80 9.99 10.54
CA ARG A 176 18.26 9.84 10.42
C ARG A 176 18.78 10.65 9.23
N ASP A 177 17.98 10.82 8.19
CA ASP A 177 18.29 11.47 6.92
C ASP A 177 17.30 12.60 6.61
N ASP A 178 17.79 13.83 6.51
CA ASP A 178 16.98 14.93 5.97
C ASP A 178 16.86 14.79 4.44
N PRO A 179 15.85 15.39 3.77
CA PRO A 179 15.66 15.32 2.31
C PRO A 179 16.73 16.04 1.47
N SER A 180 17.83 16.45 2.08
CA SER A 180 18.96 17.12 1.43
C SER A 180 19.70 16.15 0.47
N GLY A 181 20.09 16.64 -0.71
CA GLY A 181 20.83 15.82 -1.68
C GLY A 181 19.94 14.94 -2.56
N LEU A 182 20.05 13.61 -2.44
CA LEU A 182 19.45 12.64 -3.38
C LEU A 182 18.05 12.15 -2.99
N GLY A 183 17.58 12.49 -1.79
CA GLY A 183 16.29 12.07 -1.24
C GLY A 183 16.38 11.95 0.28
N ASP A 184 15.52 11.11 0.84
CA ASP A 184 15.42 10.85 2.28
C ASP A 184 15.35 9.33 2.51
N ASN A 185 16.27 8.81 3.32
CA ASN A 185 16.54 7.38 3.49
C ASN A 185 16.62 6.94 4.95
N GLU A 186 15.48 6.50 5.45
CA GLU A 186 15.30 5.82 6.73
C GLU A 186 15.49 4.28 6.62
N LYS A 187 16.67 3.85 6.14
CA LYS A 187 16.99 2.43 5.94
C LYS A 187 17.27 1.72 7.26
N LEU A 188 16.66 0.54 7.47
CA LEU A 188 16.82 -0.25 8.70
C LEU A 188 18.30 -0.55 9.01
N SER A 189 19.10 -0.88 8.01
CA SER A 189 20.52 -1.18 8.20
C SER A 189 21.33 -0.01 8.74
N LEU A 190 20.97 1.23 8.38
CA LEU A 190 21.61 2.44 8.88
C LEU A 190 21.09 2.79 10.28
N LEU A 191 19.80 2.56 10.53
CA LEU A 191 19.19 2.77 11.84
C LEU A 191 19.77 1.83 12.91
N LEU A 192 20.01 0.55 12.57
CA LEU A 192 20.65 -0.41 13.47
C LEU A 192 22.07 0.00 13.89
N ILE A 193 22.79 0.72 13.01
CA ILE A 193 24.13 1.25 13.30
C ILE A 193 24.04 2.51 14.17
N ARG A 194 23.13 3.43 13.83
CA ARG A 194 23.01 4.73 14.52
C ARG A 194 22.33 4.63 15.89
N TYR A 195 21.36 3.74 16.02
CA TYR A 195 20.54 3.54 17.23
C TYR A 195 20.61 2.07 17.67
N PRO A 196 21.78 1.58 18.08
CA PRO A 196 21.95 0.18 18.46
C PRO A 196 21.01 -0.17 19.62
N LEU A 197 20.41 -1.36 19.55
CA LEU A 197 19.45 -1.90 20.53
C LEU A 197 18.12 -1.13 20.66
N GLN A 198 17.92 -0.01 19.96
CA GLN A 198 16.64 0.72 19.97
C GLN A 198 15.69 0.26 18.87
N VAL A 199 16.18 -0.53 17.92
CA VAL A 199 15.40 -1.14 16.84
C VAL A 199 15.75 -2.62 16.72
N CYS A 200 14.73 -3.46 16.57
CA CYS A 200 14.92 -4.89 16.37
C CYS A 200 15.52 -5.20 15.01
N THR A 201 16.27 -6.29 14.90
CA THR A 201 16.91 -6.73 13.65
C THR A 201 15.93 -7.30 12.62
N GLN A 202 14.74 -7.70 13.06
CA GLN A 202 13.68 -8.26 12.22
C GLN A 202 12.33 -7.62 12.61
N PRO A 203 12.05 -6.40 12.15
CA PRO A 203 10.77 -5.77 12.41
C PRO A 203 9.64 -6.42 11.62
N ILE A 204 8.45 -6.39 12.22
CA ILE A 204 7.23 -7.03 11.68
C ILE A 204 6.49 -6.06 10.75
N ALA A 205 6.43 -4.79 11.15
CA ALA A 205 5.75 -3.73 10.41
C ALA A 205 6.52 -2.41 10.52
N ILE A 206 6.25 -1.51 9.55
CA ILE A 206 6.81 -0.16 9.52
C ILE A 206 5.68 0.85 9.40
N GLU A 207 5.84 1.96 10.11
CA GLU A 207 5.07 3.17 9.93
C GLU A 207 5.97 4.29 9.42
N VAL A 208 5.43 5.09 8.51
CA VAL A 208 6.12 6.24 7.93
C VAL A 208 5.22 7.46 8.00
N THR A 209 5.76 8.57 8.50
CA THR A 209 5.09 9.88 8.48
C THR A 209 6.08 10.92 8.01
N THR A 210 5.58 12.05 7.52
CA THR A 210 6.46 13.23 7.44
C THR A 210 6.84 13.68 8.84
N VAL A 211 7.96 14.39 8.99
CA VAL A 211 8.33 15.01 10.28
C VAL A 211 7.21 15.93 10.79
N SER A 212 6.50 16.61 9.87
CA SER A 212 5.29 17.42 10.14
C SER A 212 4.04 16.64 10.55
N GLY A 213 4.10 15.30 10.57
CA GLY A 213 3.03 14.42 11.05
C GLY A 213 1.98 14.04 10.00
N SER A 214 2.24 14.30 8.72
CA SER A 214 1.34 13.87 7.64
C SER A 214 1.52 12.37 7.39
N PRO A 215 0.44 11.58 7.33
CA PRO A 215 0.53 10.15 7.06
C PRO A 215 1.02 9.91 5.64
N VAL A 216 1.83 8.87 5.47
CA VAL A 216 2.44 8.53 4.18
C VAL A 216 1.91 7.19 3.72
N LEU A 217 1.01 7.24 2.73
CA LEU A 217 0.42 6.04 2.16
C LEU A 217 1.21 5.59 0.92
N PRO A 218 1.41 4.28 0.73
CA PRO A 218 2.04 3.72 -0.48
C PRO A 218 1.37 4.15 -1.80
N PRO A 219 0.03 4.26 -1.92
CA PRO A 219 -0.58 4.82 -3.13
C PRO A 219 -0.53 6.35 -3.12
N GLY A 220 0.48 6.92 -3.79
CA GLY A 220 0.55 8.38 -4.03
C GLY A 220 1.96 8.91 -4.28
N ASN A 221 2.97 8.26 -3.71
CA ASN A 221 4.37 8.67 -3.79
C ASN A 221 5.25 7.52 -4.30
N ASN A 222 6.20 7.83 -5.19
CA ASN A 222 7.12 6.85 -5.76
C ASN A 222 8.26 6.53 -4.77
N PHE A 223 7.95 5.69 -3.77
CA PHE A 223 8.95 5.20 -2.83
C PHE A 223 9.70 4.00 -3.41
N VAL A 224 11.03 4.06 -3.37
CA VAL A 224 11.87 2.94 -3.83
C VAL A 224 11.91 1.84 -2.78
N VAL A 225 11.80 2.22 -1.50
CA VAL A 225 11.72 1.29 -0.38
C VAL A 225 10.63 1.76 0.57
N TYR A 226 9.71 0.86 0.91
CA TYR A 226 8.71 1.06 1.97
C TYR A 226 8.38 -0.33 2.50
N ASN A 227 9.14 -0.87 3.45
CA ASN A 227 8.84 -2.15 4.10
C ASN A 227 9.71 -2.32 5.35
N PRO A 228 9.25 -3.07 6.37
CA PRO A 228 9.99 -3.20 7.63
C PRO A 228 11.36 -3.87 7.52
N VAL A 229 11.62 -4.66 6.47
CA VAL A 229 12.89 -5.39 6.32
C VAL A 229 14.01 -4.46 5.84
N PHE A 230 13.70 -3.54 4.94
CA PHE A 230 14.67 -2.62 4.34
C PHE A 230 14.56 -1.19 4.89
N GLY A 231 13.45 -0.86 5.56
CA GLY A 231 13.13 0.48 6.05
C GLY A 231 12.32 1.28 5.03
N PHE A 232 12.68 2.55 4.90
CA PHE A 232 12.05 3.47 3.96
C PHE A 232 13.11 4.23 3.16
N ALA A 233 12.79 4.52 1.90
CA ALA A 233 13.61 5.36 1.05
C ALA A 233 12.75 6.07 -0.01
N CYS A 234 12.81 7.39 0.04
CA CYS A 234 12.37 8.28 -1.02
C CYS A 234 13.60 8.77 -1.79
N VAL A 235 13.52 8.77 -3.13
CA VAL A 235 14.56 9.36 -3.98
C VAL A 235 13.97 10.49 -4.82
N ASN A 236 14.69 11.60 -4.91
CA ASN A 236 14.24 12.80 -5.63
C ASN A 236 14.00 12.51 -7.12
N ALA A 237 14.90 11.74 -7.74
CA ALA A 237 14.79 11.37 -9.16
C ALA A 237 13.54 10.54 -9.52
N GLY A 238 12.90 9.93 -8.52
CA GLY A 238 11.70 9.10 -8.70
C GLY A 238 10.39 9.87 -8.56
N GLN A 239 10.40 11.12 -8.09
CA GLN A 239 9.17 11.87 -7.83
C GLN A 239 8.59 12.46 -9.12
N THR A 240 7.28 12.32 -9.30
CA THR A 240 6.56 12.88 -10.45
C THR A 240 6.66 14.41 -10.47
N GLY A 241 6.92 14.99 -11.64
CA GLY A 241 6.96 16.45 -11.82
C GLY A 241 8.23 17.13 -11.29
N GLY A 242 9.29 16.38 -10.97
CA GLY A 242 10.53 16.95 -10.43
C GLY A 242 10.42 17.34 -8.94
N GLY A 243 9.47 16.73 -8.22
CA GLY A 243 9.31 16.93 -6.79
C GLY A 243 10.55 16.50 -5.99
N LEU A 244 10.76 17.15 -4.85
CA LEU A 244 11.72 16.68 -3.85
C LEU A 244 10.99 15.78 -2.86
N CYS A 245 11.71 14.83 -2.28
CA CYS A 245 11.23 14.10 -1.12
C CYS A 245 10.86 15.08 -0.01
N ALA A 246 9.75 14.81 0.66
CA ALA A 246 9.50 15.42 1.95
C ALA A 246 10.49 14.86 2.98
N ASP A 247 10.46 15.46 4.17
CA ASP A 247 11.21 15.01 5.33
C ASP A 247 10.39 13.97 6.10
N TYR A 248 10.93 12.78 6.28
CA TYR A 248 10.24 11.58 6.73
C TYR A 248 10.89 10.99 7.98
N LYS A 249 10.04 10.37 8.80
CA LYS A 249 10.46 9.60 9.96
C LYS A 249 9.74 8.26 9.98
N VAL A 250 10.41 7.26 10.53
CA VAL A 250 9.91 5.88 10.60
C VAL A 250 9.87 5.35 12.02
N ARG A 251 8.94 4.45 12.31
CA ARG A 251 9.00 3.59 13.49
C ARG A 251 8.61 2.18 13.12
N PHE A 252 8.98 1.23 13.96
CA PHE A 252 8.80 -0.18 13.67
C PHE A 252 8.05 -0.90 14.78
N SER A 253 7.21 -1.84 14.38
CA SER A 253 6.67 -2.86 15.28
C SER A 253 7.65 -4.02 15.37
N CYS A 254 8.04 -4.36 16.59
CA CYS A 254 9.02 -5.40 16.86
C CYS A 254 8.36 -6.65 17.47
N PRO A 255 8.98 -7.84 17.32
CA PRO A 255 8.52 -9.04 18.02
C PRO A 255 8.54 -8.83 19.54
N ALA A 256 7.53 -9.33 20.27
CA ALA A 256 7.40 -9.14 21.72
C ALA A 256 8.68 -9.47 22.53
N LYS A 257 9.46 -10.48 22.08
CA LYS A 257 10.75 -10.84 22.69
C LYS A 257 11.78 -9.70 22.74
N PHE A 258 11.69 -8.73 21.83
CA PHE A 258 12.57 -7.57 21.78
C PHE A 258 12.28 -6.61 22.94
N CYS A 259 11.01 -6.39 23.27
CA CYS A 259 10.62 -5.51 24.38
C CYS A 259 10.55 -6.24 25.72
N ALA A 260 10.47 -7.58 25.72
CA ALA A 260 10.55 -8.39 26.92
C ALA A 260 11.98 -8.53 27.49
N SER A 261 12.99 -8.01 26.78
CA SER A 261 14.38 -7.98 27.25
C SER A 261 14.78 -6.68 27.97
N GLU A 262 13.82 -5.83 28.31
CA GLU A 262 14.01 -4.67 29.20
C GLU A 262 13.72 -5.02 30.67
#